data_AF-A0AAD6ZTA0-F1
#
_entry.id   AF-A0AAD6ZTA0-F1
#
_cell.length_a   1.000
_cell.length_b   1.000
_cell.length_c   1.000
_cell.angle_alpha   90.00
_cell.angle_beta   90.00
_cell.angle_gamma   90.00
#
_symmetry.space_group_name_H-M   'P 1'
#
loop_
_entity.id
_entity.type
_entity.pdbx_description
1 polymer ?
#
loop_
_entity_poly.entity_id
_entity_poly.type
_entity_poly.pdbx_seq_one_letter_code
_entity_poly.pdbx_strand_id
1 'polypeptide(L)' 'LKSESTQNRQFCLLLLNARVDTAISSILKDFKTPGGVAVAVVQKSQDSSWRVETKGYGLAKVNGTRVTDNTLFGIGSNLK' A
#
# COMPACT_ATOMS: atom_id res chain seq x y z
N LEU A 1 22.85 -21.97 14.57
CA LEU A 1 21.51 -21.66 15.13
C LEU A 1 21.57 -20.31 15.86
N LYS A 2 21.61 -19.19 15.12
CA LYS A 2 21.50 -17.80 15.66
C LYS A 2 21.45 -16.83 14.48
N SER A 3 20.31 -16.73 13.81
CA SER A 3 20.01 -15.58 12.92
C SER A 3 18.54 -15.42 12.51
N GLU A 4 17.65 -16.37 12.80
CA GLU A 4 16.23 -16.27 12.38
C GLU A 4 15.32 -15.42 13.28
N SER A 5 15.76 -15.01 14.47
CA SER A 5 14.87 -14.36 15.45
C SER A 5 14.63 -12.86 15.23
N THR A 6 15.40 -12.20 14.37
CA THR A 6 15.25 -10.74 14.13
C THR A 6 14.31 -10.45 12.96
N GLN A 7 14.24 -11.31 11.94
CA GLN A 7 13.32 -11.11 10.80
C GLN A 7 11.84 -11.31 11.16
N ASN A 8 11.54 -12.07 12.23
CA ASN A 8 10.15 -12.40 12.57
C ASN A 8 9.43 -11.29 13.37
N ARG A 9 10.17 -10.29 13.90
CA ARG A 9 9.55 -9.09 14.51
C ARG A 9 9.29 -7.97 13.50
N GLN A 10 9.91 -8.03 12.32
CA GLN A 10 9.76 -7.00 11.29
C GLN A 10 8.34 -6.96 10.69
N PHE A 11 7.64 -8.10 10.67
CA PHE A 11 6.30 -8.24 10.10
C PHE A 11 5.17 -7.57 10.90
N CYS A 12 5.42 -7.15 12.14
CA CYS A 12 4.37 -6.60 13.02
C CYS A 12 4.38 -5.06 13.10
N LEU A 13 5.42 -4.41 12.57
CA LEU A 13 5.48 -2.95 12.61
C LEU A 13 4.80 -2.32 11.40
N LEU A 14 4.98 -2.80 10.15
CA LEU A 14 4.40 -2.18 8.95
C LEU A 14 2.87 -2.16 8.94
N LEU A 15 2.28 -0.98 8.65
CA LEU A 15 0.83 -0.83 8.50
C LEU A 15 0.38 -1.44 7.17
N LEU A 16 1.10 -1.13 6.09
CA LEU A 16 0.96 -1.77 4.78
C LEU A 16 1.70 -3.11 4.75
N ASN A 17 1.20 -4.05 5.54
CA ASN A 17 1.72 -5.42 5.64
C ASN A 17 0.98 -6.40 4.71
N ALA A 18 1.43 -7.66 4.70
CA ALA A 18 0.90 -8.72 3.84
C ALA A 18 -0.62 -8.96 3.99
N ARG A 19 -1.22 -8.70 5.17
CA ARG A 19 -2.67 -8.82 5.35
C ARG A 19 -3.40 -7.71 4.61
N VAL A 20 -2.91 -6.48 4.72
CA VAL A 20 -3.45 -5.32 3.99
C VAL A 20 -3.25 -5.49 2.49
N ASP A 21 -2.08 -5.98 2.07
CA ASP A 21 -1.80 -6.30 0.66
C ASP A 21 -2.82 -7.28 0.08
N THR A 22 -3.11 -8.34 0.83
CA THR A 22 -4.08 -9.36 0.43
C THR A 22 -5.49 -8.77 0.36
N ALA A 23 -5.89 -7.98 1.35
CA ALA A 23 -7.19 -7.35 1.39
C ALA A 23 -7.41 -6.40 0.19
N ILE A 24 -6.43 -5.53 -0.11
CA ILE A 24 -6.49 -4.63 -1.27
C ILE A 24 -6.54 -5.44 -2.57
N SER A 25 -5.72 -6.48 -2.69
CA SER A 25 -5.69 -7.33 -3.88
C SER A 25 -7.03 -8.05 -4.11
N SER A 26 -7.67 -8.53 -3.04
CA SER A 26 -9.01 -9.11 -3.10
C SER A 26 -10.05 -8.09 -3.55
N ILE A 27 -10.04 -6.89 -2.97
CA ILE A 27 -10.96 -5.81 -3.38
C ILE A 27 -10.78 -5.50 -4.88
N LEU A 28 -9.55 -5.26 -5.36
CA LEU A 28 -9.31 -4.97 -6.77
C LEU A 28 -9.84 -6.10 -7.69
N LYS A 29 -9.67 -7.35 -7.28
CA LYS A 29 -10.18 -8.52 -7.99
C LYS A 29 -11.71 -8.58 -8.00
N ASP A 30 -12.34 -8.35 -6.85
CA ASP A 30 -13.80 -8.44 -6.69
C ASP A 30 -14.52 -7.36 -7.49
N PHE A 31 -13.97 -6.15 -7.53
CA PHE A 31 -14.46 -5.06 -8.37
C PHE A 31 -14.10 -5.22 -9.86
N LYS A 32 -13.33 -6.25 -10.23
CA LYS A 32 -12.84 -6.51 -11.59
C LYS A 32 -12.23 -5.26 -12.24
N THR A 33 -11.54 -4.44 -11.45
CA THR A 33 -10.98 -3.19 -11.97
C THR A 33 -9.78 -3.48 -12.87
N PRO A 34 -9.72 -2.91 -14.08
CA PRO A 34 -8.52 -2.99 -14.92
C PRO A 34 -7.39 -2.08 -14.39
N GLY A 35 -7.73 -1.16 -13.47
CA GLY A 35 -6.81 -0.22 -12.87
C GLY A 35 -6.27 -0.67 -11.52
N GLY A 36 -5.52 0.23 -10.89
CA GLY A 36 -4.92 0.01 -9.59
C GLY A 36 -5.17 1.18 -8.65
N VAL A 37 -4.59 1.09 -7.45
CA VAL A 37 -4.69 2.12 -6.42
C VAL A 37 -3.32 2.37 -5.80
N ALA A 38 -3.00 3.63 -5.54
CA ALA A 38 -1.89 4.01 -4.68
C ALA A 38 -2.45 4.34 -3.29
N VAL A 39 -1.90 3.72 -2.25
CA VAL A 39 -2.33 3.90 -0.86
C VAL A 39 -1.20 4.55 -0.08
N ALA A 40 -1.53 5.60 0.66
CA ALA A 40 -0.67 6.23 1.64
C ALA A 40 -1.31 6.13 3.02
N VAL A 41 -0.53 5.72 4.02
CA VAL A 41 -0.95 5.68 5.43
C VAL A 41 -0.02 6.59 6.22
N VAL A 42 -0.63 7.53 6.94
CA VAL A 42 0.08 8.45 7.84
C VAL A 42 -0.42 8.20 9.25
N GLN A 43 0.48 7.82 10.16
CA GLN A 43 0.16 7.56 11.55
C GLN A 43 1.12 8.32 12.46
N LYS A 44 0.56 8.96 13.50
CA LYS A 44 1.37 9.53 14.59
C LYS A 44 1.73 8.42 15.57
N SER A 45 3.03 8.20 15.78
CA SER A 45 3.57 7.24 16.74
C SER A 45 3.45 7.75 18.18
N GLN A 46 3.61 6.84 19.15
CA GLN A 46 3.54 7.18 20.58
C GLN A 46 4.64 8.16 21.03
N ASP A 47 5.79 8.13 20.35
CA ASP A 47 6.90 9.07 20.55
C ASP A 47 6.70 10.43 19.83
N SER A 48 5.48 10.68 19.33
CA SER A 48 5.14 11.86 18.53
C SER A 48 5.84 11.97 17.16
N SER A 49 6.57 10.94 16.72
CA SER A 49 7.07 10.87 15.35
C SER A 49 5.94 10.59 14.36
N TRP A 50 6.11 11.03 13.11
CA TRP A 50 5.21 10.69 12.02
C TRP A 50 5.77 9.51 11.24
N ARG A 51 4.89 8.54 11.02
CA ARG A 51 5.17 7.40 10.16
C ARG A 51 4.35 7.54 8.89
N VAL A 52 5.04 7.43 7.76
CA VAL A 52 4.44 7.47 6.43
C VAL A 52 4.80 6.18 5.70
N GLU A 53 3.80 5.50 5.17
CA GLU A 53 3.96 4.34 4.31
C GLU A 53 3.17 4.53 3.02
N THR A 54 3.79 4.26 1.89
CA THR A 54 3.15 4.35 0.57
C THR A 54 3.33 3.04 -0.18
N LYS A 55 2.30 2.63 -0.94
CA LYS A 55 2.39 1.45 -1.81
C LYS A 55 1.39 1.52 -2.95
N GLY A 56 1.82 1.08 -4.13
CA GLY A 56 0.98 0.90 -5.31
C GLY A 56 0.52 -0.53 -5.50
N TYR A 57 -0.73 -0.71 -5.94
CA TYR A 57 -1.36 -2.00 -6.21
C TYR A 57 -2.03 -1.97 -7.59
N GLY A 58 -1.95 -3.07 -8.33
CA GLY A 58 -2.57 -3.18 -9.65
C GLY A 58 -1.85 -2.42 -10.77
N LEU A 59 -2.58 -2.09 -11.83
CA LEU A 59 -2.06 -1.50 -13.06
C LEU A 59 -2.45 -0.02 -13.17
N ALA A 60 -1.48 0.83 -13.51
CA ALA A 60 -1.71 2.24 -13.82
C ALA A 60 -2.24 2.43 -15.26
N LYS A 61 -1.87 1.53 -16.17
CA LYS A 61 -2.19 1.61 -17.60
C LYS A 61 -2.50 0.23 -18.16
N VAL A 62 -3.32 0.19 -19.21
CA VAL A 62 -3.67 -1.05 -19.95
C VAL A 62 -2.48 -1.74 -20.59
N ASN A 63 -1.35 -1.05 -20.76
CA ASN A 63 -0.11 -1.63 -21.26
C ASN A 63 0.67 -2.45 -20.21
N GLY A 64 0.10 -2.69 -19.02
CA GLY A 64 0.72 -3.45 -17.95
C GLY A 64 1.64 -2.63 -17.03
N THR A 65 1.75 -1.32 -17.22
CA THR A 65 2.49 -0.46 -16.27
C THR A 65 1.87 -0.55 -14.89
N ARG A 66 2.66 -0.84 -13.86
CA ARG A 66 2.18 -0.98 -12.48
C ARG A 66 1.94 0.38 -11.82
N VAL A 67 1.00 0.43 -10.87
CA VAL A 67 0.86 1.58 -9.98
C VAL A 67 2.06 1.67 -9.05
N THR A 68 2.53 2.90 -8.84
CA THR A 68 3.51 3.31 -7.83
C THR A 68 2.95 4.45 -7.00
N ASP A 69 3.66 4.83 -5.94
CA ASP A 69 3.38 6.05 -5.16
C ASP A 69 3.42 7.34 -5.98
N ASN A 70 4.18 7.35 -7.08
CA ASN A 70 4.29 8.49 -7.99
C ASN A 70 3.28 8.46 -9.15
N THR A 71 2.35 7.51 -9.18
CA THR A 71 1.33 7.43 -10.23
C THR A 71 0.28 8.54 -10.03
N LEU A 72 0.02 9.32 -11.09
CA LEU A 72 -0.99 10.38 -11.06
C LEU A 72 -2.39 9.81 -11.33
N PHE A 73 -3.36 10.25 -10.53
CA PHE A 73 -4.76 9.89 -10.66
C PHE A 73 -5.63 11.14 -10.79
N GLY A 74 -6.69 11.06 -11.60
CA GLY A 74 -7.75 12.06 -11.57
C GLY A 74 -8.58 11.89 -10.29
N ILE A 75 -8.34 12.73 -9.28
CA ILE A 75 -8.96 12.59 -7.95
C ILE A 75 -10.37 13.21 -7.85
N GLY A 76 -10.86 13.84 -8.92
CA GLY A 76 -12.22 14.35 -9.05
C GLY A 76 -12.61 15.29 -7.92
N SER A 77 -13.65 14.93 -7.16
CA SER A 77 -14.19 15.76 -6.07
C SER A 77 -13.24 15.98 -4.88
N ASN A 78 -12.11 15.28 -4.81
CA ASN A 78 -11.07 15.55 -3.81
C ASN A 78 -10.16 16.72 -4.21
N LEU A 79 -10.35 17.32 -5.40
CA LEU A 79 -9.76 18.59 -5.81
C LEU A 79 -10.55 19.79 -5.24
N LYS A 80 -11.12 19.68 -4.05
CA LYS A 80 -11.98 20.72 -3.45
C LYS A 80 -11.25 21.54 -2.40
#